data_AF-A0A3B6VUF0-F1
#
_entry.id   AF-A0A3B6VUF0-F1
#
_cell.length_a   1.000
_cell.length_b   1.000
_cell.length_c   1.000
_cell.angle_alpha   90.00
_cell.angle_beta   90.00
_cell.angle_gamma   90.00
#
_symmetry.space_group_name_H-M   'P 1'
#
loop_
_entity.id
_entity.type
_entity.pdbx_description
1 polymer ?
#
loop_
_entity_poly.entity_id
_entity_poly.type
_entity_poly.pdbx_seq_one_letter_code
_entity_poly.pdbx_strand_id
1 'polypeptide(L)' 'MMVYQIGSICFGIFSVICIFISITSKNDIAKAFYLLCFFLSNIVALLCDIVIKLN' A
#
# COMPACT_ATOMS: atom_id res chain seq x y z
N MET A 1 -13.86 -6.20 -12.34
CA MET A 1 -14.16 -4.95 -11.59
C MET A 1 -14.14 -5.15 -10.08
N MET A 2 -14.97 -6.04 -9.53
CA MET A 2 -15.03 -6.31 -8.07
C MET A 2 -13.66 -6.71 -7.46
N VAL A 3 -12.87 -7.52 -8.18
CA VAL A 3 -11.51 -7.93 -7.74
C VAL A 3 -10.56 -6.73 -7.57
N TYR A 4 -10.61 -5.75 -8.49
CA TYR A 4 -9.76 -4.56 -8.41
C TYR A 4 -10.22 -3.61 -7.30
N GLN A 5 -11.53 -3.53 -7.02
CA GLN A 5 -12.04 -2.75 -5.88
C GLN A 5 -11.58 -3.33 -4.56
N ILE A 6 -11.72 -4.66 -4.39
CA ILE A 6 -11.21 -5.37 -3.21
C ILE A 6 -9.69 -5.18 -3.11
N GLY A 7 -8.96 -5.31 -4.22
CA GLY A 7 -7.52 -5.07 -4.30
C GLY A 7 -7.14 -3.67 -3.80
N SER A 8 -7.77 -2.62 -4.34
CA SER A 8 -7.51 -1.22 -3.96
C SER A 8 -7.70 -1.00 -2.46
N ILE A 9 -8.81 -1.51 -1.89
CA ILE A 9 -9.09 -1.42 -0.44
C ILE A 9 -8.04 -2.18 0.38
N CYS A 10 -7.70 -3.41 -0.01
CA CYS A 10 -6.71 -4.23 0.69
C CYS A 10 -5.31 -3.58 0.68
N PHE A 11 -4.86 -3.05 -0.46
CA PHE A 11 -3.58 -2.36 -0.56
C PHE A 11 -3.57 -1.02 0.21
N GLY A 12 -4.72 -0.34 0.30
CA GLY A 12 -4.90 0.83 1.17
C GLY A 12 -4.75 0.50 2.65
N ILE A 13 -5.38 -0.58 3.14
CA ILE A 13 -5.23 -1.02 4.54
C ILE A 13 -3.78 -1.44 4.83
N PHE A 14 -3.17 -2.17 3.90
CA PHE A 14 -1.77 -2.59 4.03
C PHE A 14 -0.81 -1.41 4.10
N SER A 15 -1.06 -0.33 3.34
CA SER A 15 -0.23 0.88 3.38
C SER A 15 -0.24 1.52 4.78
N VAL A 16 -1.41 1.62 5.41
CA VAL A 16 -1.56 2.16 6.78
C VAL A 16 -0.78 1.33 7.80
N ILE A 17 -0.80 0.00 7.65
CA ILE A 17 -0.03 -0.90 8.52
C ILE A 17 1.48 -0.68 8.32
N CYS A 18 1.95 -0.61 7.07
CA CYS A 18 3.37 -0.41 6.77
C CYS A 18 3.90 0.92 7.33
N ILE A 19 3.16 2.03 7.18
CA ILE A 19 3.63 3.31 7.70
C ILE A 19 3.65 3.33 9.23
N PHE A 20 2.69 2.68 9.89
CA PHE A 20 2.66 2.57 11.34
C PHE A 20 3.87 1.79 11.88
N ILE A 21 4.21 0.66 11.24
CA ILE A 21 5.39 -0.13 11.61
C ILE A 21 6.68 0.66 11.32
N SER A 22 6.74 1.38 10.19
CA SER A 22 7.90 2.20 9.83
C SER A 22 8.20 3.27 10.89
N ILE A 23 7.16 3.98 11.37
CA ILE A 23 7.30 5.05 12.37
C ILE A 23 7.69 4.48 13.75
N THR A 24 7.12 3.33 14.12
CA THR A 24 7.36 2.70 15.44
C THR A 24 8.65 1.88 15.51
N SER A 25 9.21 1.49 14.36
CA SER A 25 10.46 0.74 14.30
C SER A 25 11.65 1.57 14.77
N LYS A 26 12.42 1.01 15.72
CA LYS A 26 13.71 1.55 16.17
C LYS A 26 14.88 1.18 15.25
N ASN A 27 14.69 0.21 14.36
CA ASN A 27 15.71 -0.22 13.41
C ASN A 27 15.54 0.59 12.11
N ASP A 28 16.59 1.31 11.72
CA ASP A 28 16.61 2.17 10.53
C ASP A 28 16.40 1.39 9.23
N ILE A 29 16.94 0.18 9.13
CA ILE A 29 16.78 -0.69 7.96
C ILE A 29 15.31 -1.13 7.84
N ALA A 30 14.73 -1.57 8.95
CA ALA A 30 13.32 -1.98 8.97
C ALA A 30 12.41 -0.78 8.66
N LYS A 31 12.71 0.40 9.21
CA LYS A 31 11.98 1.64 8.90
C LYS A 31 11.99 1.92 7.40
N ALA A 32 13.15 1.89 6.76
CA ALA A 32 13.29 2.09 5.31
C ALA A 32 12.56 1.03 4.49
N PHE A 33 12.65 -0.25 4.90
CA PHE A 33 11.94 -1.35 4.24
C PHE A 33 10.42 -1.17 4.29
N TYR A 34 9.85 -0.88 5.46
CA TYR A 34 8.41 -0.65 5.60
C TYR A 34 7.96 0.63 4.88
N LEU A 35 8.84 1.64 4.76
CA LEU A 35 8.57 2.83 3.96
C LEU A 35 8.47 2.47 2.46
N LEU A 36 9.36 1.61 1.96
CA LEU A 36 9.28 1.09 0.58
C LEU A 36 7.99 0.29 0.36
N CYS A 37 7.61 -0.55 1.32
CA CYS A 37 6.34 -1.29 1.26
C CYS A 37 5.12 -0.36 1.20
N PHE A 38 5.13 0.75 1.96
CA PHE A 38 4.09 1.77 1.92
C PHE A 38 3.97 2.44 0.53
N PHE A 39 5.09 2.82 -0.07
CA PHE A 39 5.06 3.42 -1.42
C PHE A 39 4.56 2.41 -2.45
N LEU A 40 5.06 1.18 -2.40
CA LEU A 40 4.67 0.13 -3.32
C LEU A 40 3.17 -0.18 -3.23
N SER A 41 2.62 -0.30 -2.02
CA SER A 41 1.18 -0.57 -1.85
C SER A 41 0.30 0.55 -2.37
N ASN A 42 0.71 1.81 -2.20
CA ASN A 42 -0.03 2.94 -2.77
C ASN A 42 0.01 2.97 -4.29
N ILE A 43 1.15 2.61 -4.91
CA ILE A 43 1.25 2.48 -6.37
C ILE A 43 0.31 1.39 -6.89
N VAL A 44 0.25 0.23 -6.21
CA VAL A 44 -0.63 -0.88 -6.63
C VAL A 44 -2.11 -0.53 -6.43
N ALA A 45 -2.47 0.15 -5.35
CA ALA A 45 -3.84 0.65 -5.14
C ALA A 45 -4.24 1.63 -6.26
N LEU A 46 -3.36 2.58 -6.61
CA LEU A 46 -3.60 3.53 -7.70
C LEU A 46 -3.77 2.82 -9.05
N LEU A 47 -2.96 1.80 -9.34
CA LEU A 47 -3.11 0.97 -10.54
C LEU A 47 -4.47 0.27 -10.57
N CYS A 48 -4.93 -0.29 -9.44
CA CYS A 48 -6.26 -0.88 -9.34
C CYS A 48 -7.36 0.15 -9.63
N ASP A 49 -7.26 1.36 -9.08
CA ASP A 49 -8.22 2.44 -9.30
C ASP A 49 -8.24 2.93 -10.76
N ILE A 50 -7.09 3.00 -11.41
CA ILE A 50 -6.98 3.34 -12.83
C ILE A 50 -7.68 2.27 -13.68
N VAL A 51 -7.43 0.99 -13.40
CA VAL A 51 -8.07 -0.12 -14.13
C VAL A 51 -9.58 -0.13 -13.92
N ILE A 52 -10.08 0.21 -12.72
CA ILE A 52 -11.52 0.37 -12.46
C ILE A 52 -12.11 1.52 -13.28
N LYS A 53 -11.42 2.65 -13.43
CA LYS A 53 -11.92 3.81 -14.19
C LYS A 53 -11.86 3.63 -15.71
N LEU A 54 -10.95 2.78 -16.20
CA LEU A 54 -10.80 2.48 -17.63
C LEU A 54 -11.81 1.45 -18.14
N ASN A 55 -12.46 0.71 -17.24
CA ASN A 55 -13.45 -0.32 -17.54
C ASN A 55 -14.84 0.10 -17.09
#